data_AF-A0A1M5I9V5-F1
#
_entry.id   AF-A0A1M5I9V5-F1
#
_cell.length_a   1.000
_cell.length_b   1.000
_cell.length_c   1.000
_cell.angle_alpha   90.00
_cell.angle_beta   90.00
_cell.angle_gamma   90.00
#
_symmetry.space_group_name_H-M   'P 1'
#
loop_
_entity.id
_entity.type
_entity.pdbx_description
1 polymer ?
#
loop_
_entity_poly.entity_id
_entity_poly.type
_entity_poly.pdbx_seq_one_letter_code
_entity_poly.pdbx_strand_id
1 'polypeptide(L)'
;MPWEYLIVWLLLAAAAVGNGLLRECTYGRRLGELRSHQISSVLAVVFFGLIIAAAGHLRPLASLSQAVRVGIVWVGMTVAFEFGFGHYVAGHSWRSLWADYHIFRGRLWLLVLLWIGAAPALVFWWNRG
;
A
#
# COMPACT_ATOMS: atom_id res chain seq x y z
N MET A 1 -4.73 -17.77 8.23
CA MET A 1 -5.17 -16.37 8.35
C MET A 1 -6.67 -16.36 8.16
N PRO A 2 -7.44 -15.69 9.02
CA PRO A 2 -8.85 -15.38 8.74
C PRO A 2 -8.99 -14.70 7.38
N TRP A 3 -10.02 -15.07 6.62
CA TRP A 3 -10.26 -14.60 5.25
C TRP A 3 -10.61 -13.10 5.20
N GLU A 4 -11.03 -12.49 6.31
CA GLU A 4 -11.33 -11.06 6.35
C GLU A 4 -10.08 -10.21 6.03
N TYR A 5 -8.87 -10.68 6.40
CA TYR A 5 -7.63 -9.98 6.08
C TYR A 5 -7.31 -10.00 4.58
N LEU A 6 -7.78 -11.02 3.87
CA LEU A 6 -7.65 -11.07 2.41
C LEU A 6 -8.57 -10.02 1.77
N ILE A 7 -9.79 -9.85 2.30
CA ILE A 7 -10.73 -8.84 1.80
C ILE A 7 -10.16 -7.44 2.02
N VAL A 8 -9.62 -7.15 3.21
CA VAL A 8 -9.00 -5.85 3.47
C VAL A 8 -7.84 -5.62 2.50
N TRP A 9 -7.00 -6.63 2.25
CA TRP A 9 -5.93 -6.50 1.26
C TRP A 9 -6.45 -6.24 -0.16
N LEU A 10 -7.53 -6.91 -0.58
CA LEU A 10 -8.15 -6.65 -1.89
C LEU A 10 -8.68 -5.21 -1.99
N LEU A 11 -9.24 -4.66 -0.90
CA LEU A 11 -9.63 -3.26 -0.83
C LEU A 11 -8.42 -2.32 -0.94
N LEU A 12 -7.30 -2.67 -0.29
CA LEU A 12 -6.04 -1.92 -0.43
C LEU A 12 -5.51 -1.96 -1.87
N ALA A 13 -5.55 -3.12 -2.53
CA ALA A 13 -5.14 -3.26 -3.93
C ALA A 13 -6.02 -2.42 -4.86
N ALA A 14 -7.35 -2.45 -4.67
CA ALA A 14 -8.27 -1.61 -5.42
C ALA A 14 -8.01 -0.11 -5.19
N ALA A 15 -7.77 0.29 -3.93
CA ALA A 15 -7.39 1.67 -3.59
C ALA A 15 -6.05 2.07 -4.22
N ALA A 16 -5.08 1.16 -4.32
CA ALA A 16 -3.79 1.40 -4.97
C ALA A 16 -3.97 1.71 -6.47
N VAL A 17 -4.75 0.88 -7.17
CA VAL A 17 -5.09 1.11 -8.59
C VAL A 17 -5.84 2.43 -8.76
N GLY A 18 -6.84 2.69 -7.92
CA GLY A 18 -7.58 3.96 -7.93
C GLY A 18 -6.69 5.18 -7.70
N ASN A 19 -5.72 5.09 -6.80
CA ASN A 19 -4.75 6.14 -6.52
C ASN A 19 -3.79 6.40 -7.71
N GLY A 20 -3.35 5.33 -8.39
CA GLY A 20 -2.59 5.43 -9.64
C GLY A 20 -3.37 6.12 -10.75
N LEU A 21 -4.62 5.71 -10.96
CA LEU A 21 -5.53 6.34 -11.93
C LEU A 21 -5.82 7.80 -11.57
N LEU A 22 -6.04 8.11 -10.30
CA LEU A 22 -6.23 9.48 -9.83
C LEU A 22 -5.02 10.34 -10.21
N ARG A 23 -3.80 9.87 -9.95
CA ARG A 23 -2.56 10.56 -10.34
C ARG A 23 -2.53 10.82 -11.84
N GLU A 24 -2.71 9.80 -12.66
CA GLU A 24 -2.56 9.88 -14.12
C GLU A 24 -3.64 10.73 -14.80
N CYS A 25 -4.86 10.69 -14.29
CA CYS A 25 -5.99 11.44 -14.85
C CYS A 25 -6.06 12.90 -14.35
N THR A 26 -5.44 13.24 -13.22
CA THR A 26 -5.56 14.57 -12.60
C THR A 26 -4.23 15.33 -12.53
N TYR A 27 -3.60 15.39 -11.36
CA TYR A 27 -2.43 16.22 -11.08
C TYR A 27 -1.16 15.73 -11.79
N GLY A 28 -1.07 14.45 -12.16
CA GLY A 28 0.05 13.91 -12.92
C GLY A 28 0.21 14.52 -14.31
N ARG A 29 -0.87 15.08 -14.89
CA ARG A 29 -0.80 15.80 -16.18
C ARG A 29 -0.15 17.17 -16.08
N ARG A 30 -0.12 17.76 -14.87
CA ARG A 30 0.35 19.13 -14.63
C ARG A 30 1.67 19.18 -13.86
N LEU A 31 2.04 18.08 -13.20
CA LEU A 31 3.22 17.98 -12.37
C LEU A 31 4.27 17.07 -13.01
N GLY A 32 5.55 17.36 -12.75
CA GLY A 32 6.62 16.44 -13.10
C GLY A 32 6.47 15.10 -12.40
N GLU A 33 6.97 14.04 -13.04
CA GLU A 33 6.81 12.64 -12.63
C GLU A 33 7.16 12.40 -11.15
N LEU A 34 8.29 12.95 -10.68
CA LEU A 34 8.72 12.74 -9.29
C LEU A 34 7.72 13.34 -8.28
N ARG A 35 7.23 14.56 -8.54
CA ARG A 35 6.27 15.22 -7.63
C ARG A 35 4.93 14.51 -7.64
N SER A 36 4.45 14.09 -8.82
CA SER A 36 3.19 13.36 -8.91
C SER A 36 3.30 12.00 -8.21
N HIS A 37 4.43 11.30 -8.32
CA HIS A 37 4.69 10.09 -7.56
C HIS A 37 4.68 10.35 -6.05
N GLN A 38 5.36 11.38 -5.57
CA GLN A 38 5.43 11.71 -4.14
C GLN A 38 4.04 12.00 -3.55
N ILE A 39 3.26 12.84 -4.21
CA ILE A 39 1.88 13.15 -3.79
C ILE A 39 1.03 11.87 -3.77
N SER A 40 1.13 11.05 -4.82
CA SER A 40 0.41 9.78 -4.91
C SER A 40 0.81 8.80 -3.79
N SER A 41 2.08 8.76 -3.41
CA SER A 41 2.55 7.92 -2.29
C SER A 41 1.98 8.40 -0.94
N VAL A 42 1.93 9.71 -0.71
CA VAL A 42 1.32 10.28 0.50
C VAL A 42 -0.17 9.95 0.56
N LEU A 43 -0.89 10.13 -0.55
CA LEU A 43 -2.31 9.77 -0.63
C LEU A 43 -2.53 8.27 -0.38
N ALA A 44 -1.65 7.40 -0.91
CA ALA A 44 -1.71 5.96 -0.65
C ALA A 44 -1.56 5.66 0.84
N VAL A 45 -0.58 6.27 1.53
CA VAL A 45 -0.41 6.10 2.98
C VAL A 45 -1.67 6.49 3.74
N VAL A 46 -2.27 7.64 3.40
CA VAL A 46 -3.51 8.11 4.04
C VAL A 46 -4.66 7.15 3.79
N PHE A 47 -4.95 6.79 2.53
CA PHE A 47 -6.05 5.89 2.21
C PHE A 47 -5.88 4.50 2.81
N PHE A 48 -4.67 3.94 2.73
CA PHE A 48 -4.39 2.63 3.34
C PHE A 48 -4.51 2.69 4.86
N GLY A 49 -4.01 3.77 5.49
CA GLY A 49 -4.16 3.99 6.92
C GLY A 49 -5.63 4.00 7.34
N LEU A 50 -6.48 4.74 6.63
CA LEU A 50 -7.92 4.82 6.90
C LEU A 50 -8.61 3.46 6.74
N ILE A 51 -8.32 2.72 5.66
CA ILE A 51 -8.91 1.39 5.40
C ILE A 51 -8.50 0.40 6.50
N ILE A 52 -7.20 0.36 6.84
CA ILE A 52 -6.67 -0.56 7.84
C ILE A 52 -7.19 -0.21 9.24
N ALA A 53 -7.25 1.07 9.60
CA ALA A 53 -7.81 1.52 10.87
C ALA A 53 -9.29 1.15 10.98
N ALA A 54 -10.11 1.50 9.97
CA ALA A 54 -11.53 1.16 9.96
C ALA A 54 -11.76 -0.35 10.11
N ALA A 55 -11.01 -1.17 9.36
CA ALA A 55 -11.09 -2.62 9.47
C ALA A 55 -10.67 -3.13 10.86
N GLY A 56 -9.58 -2.59 11.41
CA GLY A 56 -9.08 -2.99 12.73
C GLY A 56 -9.99 -2.55 13.88
N HIS A 57 -10.71 -1.43 13.77
CA HIS A 57 -11.70 -1.03 14.77
C HIS A 57 -12.97 -1.90 14.71
N LEU A 58 -13.43 -2.26 13.50
CA LEU A 58 -14.59 -3.14 13.32
C LEU A 58 -14.30 -4.59 13.72
N ARG A 59 -13.05 -5.04 13.52
CA ARG A 59 -12.57 -6.39 13.82
C ARG A 59 -11.16 -6.33 14.40
N PRO A 60 -11.03 -6.10 15.72
CA PRO A 60 -9.73 -6.03 16.37
C PRO A 60 -8.90 -7.31 16.18
N LEU A 61 -7.61 -7.12 15.95
CA LEU A 61 -6.62 -8.21 15.91
C LEU A 61 -6.47 -8.80 17.31
N ALA A 62 -6.38 -10.13 17.42
CA ALA A 62 -6.34 -10.81 18.71
C ALA A 62 -4.99 -10.62 19.44
N SER A 63 -3.90 -10.41 18.69
CA SER A 63 -2.57 -10.24 19.25
C SER A 63 -1.64 -9.43 18.36
N LEU A 64 -0.55 -8.91 18.94
CA LEU A 64 0.51 -8.24 18.20
C LEU A 64 1.18 -9.19 17.21
N SER A 65 1.38 -10.45 17.61
CA SER A 65 1.97 -11.47 16.73
C SER A 65 1.10 -11.75 15.50
N GLN A 66 -0.22 -11.71 15.66
CA GLN A 66 -1.16 -11.80 14.53
C GLN A 66 -1.06 -10.56 13.65
N ALA A 67 -1.05 -9.36 14.24
CA ALA A 67 -0.93 -8.10 13.51
C ALA A 67 0.34 -8.04 12.64
N VAL A 68 1.50 -8.39 13.20
CA VAL A 68 2.78 -8.45 12.49
C VAL A 68 2.72 -9.47 11.34
N ARG A 69 2.15 -10.66 11.57
CA ARG A 69 2.01 -11.67 10.53
C ARG A 69 1.12 -11.19 9.38
N VAL A 70 0.05 -10.45 9.68
CA VAL A 70 -0.85 -9.86 8.65
C VAL A 70 -0.06 -8.87 7.80
N GLY A 71 0.69 -7.96 8.44
CA GLY A 71 1.54 -7.00 7.75
C GLY A 71 2.56 -7.66 6.81
N ILE A 72 3.26 -8.70 7.27
CA ILE A 72 4.24 -9.44 6.45
C ILE A 72 3.57 -10.07 5.23
N VAL A 73 2.42 -10.73 5.43
CA VAL A 73 1.68 -11.36 4.33
C VAL A 73 1.21 -10.31 3.32
N TRP A 74 0.65 -9.19 3.79
CA TRP A 74 0.21 -8.11 2.92
C TRP A 74 1.36 -7.49 2.12
N VAL A 75 2.53 -7.27 2.72
CA VAL A 75 3.70 -6.79 1.97
C VAL A 75 4.09 -7.78 0.88
N GLY A 76 4.19 -9.07 1.20
CA GLY A 76 4.51 -10.09 0.20
C GLY A 76 3.50 -10.14 -0.94
N MET A 77 2.20 -10.06 -0.63
CA MET A 77 1.14 -10.00 -1.62
C MET A 77 1.20 -8.72 -2.45
N THR A 78 1.46 -7.56 -1.85
CA THR A 78 1.55 -6.28 -2.56
C THR A 78 2.72 -6.28 -3.53
N VAL A 79 3.89 -6.79 -3.14
CA VAL A 79 5.05 -6.94 -4.03
C VAL A 79 4.71 -7.91 -5.16
N ALA A 80 4.13 -9.08 -4.86
CA ALA A 80 3.73 -10.04 -5.88
C ALA A 80 2.70 -9.45 -6.87
N PHE A 81 1.74 -8.66 -6.37
CA PHE A 81 0.74 -7.97 -7.17
C PHE A 81 1.41 -6.90 -8.04
N GLU A 82 2.25 -6.05 -7.48
CA GLU A 82 2.95 -4.99 -8.21
C GLU A 82 3.76 -5.55 -9.38
N PHE A 83 4.57 -6.59 -9.15
CA PHE A 83 5.36 -7.17 -10.23
C PHE A 83 4.52 -8.03 -11.16
N GLY A 84 3.54 -8.77 -10.66
CA GLY A 84 2.65 -9.60 -11.48
C GLY A 84 1.70 -8.76 -12.33
N PHE A 85 0.82 -8.00 -11.68
CA PHE A 85 -0.13 -7.12 -12.35
C PHE A 85 0.60 -5.99 -13.10
N GLY A 86 1.56 -5.32 -12.47
CA GLY A 86 2.27 -4.20 -13.09
C GLY A 86 3.01 -4.60 -14.36
N HIS A 87 3.68 -5.75 -14.38
CA HIS A 87 4.39 -6.21 -15.56
C HIS A 87 3.45 -6.82 -16.61
N TYR A 88 2.63 -7.80 -16.23
CA TYR A 88 1.87 -8.60 -17.18
C TYR A 88 0.53 -8.00 -17.59
N VAL A 89 -0.06 -7.10 -16.80
CA VAL A 89 -1.37 -6.49 -17.07
C VAL A 89 -1.24 -5.00 -17.41
N ALA A 90 -0.50 -4.23 -16.61
CA ALA A 90 -0.30 -2.80 -16.85
C ALA A 90 0.84 -2.51 -17.86
N GLY A 91 1.62 -3.53 -18.25
CA GLY A 91 2.67 -3.40 -19.26
C GLY A 91 3.92 -2.63 -18.81
N HIS A 92 4.12 -2.42 -17.51
CA HIS A 92 5.31 -1.77 -16.99
C HIS A 92 6.55 -2.66 -17.17
N SER A 93 7.67 -2.07 -17.59
CA SER A 93 8.94 -2.82 -17.65
C SER A 93 9.46 -3.13 -16.25
N TRP A 94 10.20 -4.24 -16.09
CA TRP A 94 10.90 -4.58 -14.85
C TRP A 94 11.75 -3.41 -14.34
N ARG A 95 12.46 -2.72 -15.25
CA ARG A 95 13.29 -1.57 -14.90
C ARG A 95 12.47 -0.41 -14.30
N SER A 96 11.25 -0.20 -14.80
CA SER A 96 10.34 0.81 -14.26
C SER A 96 9.91 0.45 -12.84
N LEU A 97 9.50 -0.80 -12.61
CA LEU A 97 9.06 -1.28 -11.29
C LEU A 97 10.20 -1.17 -10.26
N TRP A 98 11.41 -1.62 -10.62
CA TRP A 98 12.59 -1.46 -9.77
C TRP A 98 12.97 0.01 -9.52
N ALA A 99 12.66 0.93 -10.44
CA ALA A 99 12.95 2.35 -10.25
C ALA A 99 12.20 2.93 -9.05
N ASP A 100 10.98 2.46 -8.76
CA ASP A 100 10.16 2.94 -7.65
C ASP A 100 10.75 2.59 -6.27
N TYR A 101 11.63 1.59 -6.19
CA TYR A 101 12.35 1.24 -4.96
C TYR A 101 13.57 2.12 -4.65
N HIS A 102 13.96 3.02 -5.57
CA HIS A 102 15.15 3.85 -5.38
C HIS A 102 14.87 5.08 -4.50
N ILE A 103 14.93 4.90 -3.18
CA ILE A 103 14.67 5.98 -2.21
C ILE A 103 15.60 7.19 -2.38
N PHE A 104 16.85 6.97 -2.80
CA PHE A 104 17.83 8.02 -3.08
C PHE A 104 17.46 8.92 -4.27
N ARG A 105 16.53 8.47 -5.12
CA ARG A 105 15.96 9.28 -6.21
C ARG A 105 14.65 9.98 -5.79
N GLY A 106 14.33 9.97 -4.50
CA GLY A 106 13.14 10.60 -3.95
C GLY A 106 11.85 9.80 -4.15
N ARG A 107 11.95 8.53 -4.57
CA ARG A 107 10.81 7.62 -4.72
C ARG A 107 10.39 7.11 -3.35
N LEU A 108 9.10 7.20 -3.04
CA LEU A 108 8.55 6.93 -1.71
C LEU A 108 7.84 5.58 -1.61
N TRP A 109 7.90 4.74 -2.66
CA TRP A 109 7.16 3.47 -2.71
C TRP A 109 7.56 2.52 -1.57
N LEU A 110 8.85 2.44 -1.26
CA LEU A 110 9.33 1.63 -0.13
C LEU A 110 8.69 2.06 1.20
N LEU A 111 8.43 3.36 1.40
CA LEU A 111 7.74 3.84 2.60
C LEU A 111 6.27 3.39 2.64
N VAL A 112 5.62 3.32 1.47
CA VAL A 112 4.25 2.78 1.36
C VAL A 112 4.23 1.29 1.73
N LEU A 113 5.21 0.50 1.27
CA LEU A 113 5.33 -0.92 1.65
C LEU A 113 5.59 -1.10 3.15
N LEU A 114 6.51 -0.30 3.72
CA LEU A 114 6.75 -0.30 5.17
C LEU A 114 5.48 0.07 5.94
N TRP A 115 4.70 1.04 5.45
CA TRP A 115 3.43 1.42 6.03
C TRP A 115 2.41 0.28 5.99
N ILE A 116 2.24 -0.41 4.86
CA ILE A 116 1.34 -1.58 4.74
C ILE A 116 1.74 -2.67 5.76
N GLY A 117 3.04 -2.89 5.95
CA GLY A 117 3.55 -3.86 6.92
C GLY A 117 3.35 -3.44 8.39
N ALA A 118 3.56 -2.16 8.71
CA ALA A 118 3.52 -1.66 10.08
C ALA A 118 2.12 -1.28 10.57
N ALA A 119 1.24 -0.82 9.67
CA ALA A 119 -0.09 -0.29 10.02
C ALA A 119 -0.96 -1.28 10.83
N PRO A 120 -1.02 -2.59 10.54
CA PRO A 120 -1.77 -3.54 11.36
C PRO A 120 -1.34 -3.55 12.83
N ALA A 121 -0.03 -3.47 13.08
CA ALA A 121 0.52 -3.44 14.43
C ALA A 121 0.20 -2.10 15.11
N LEU A 122 0.32 -0.97 14.39
CA LEU A 122 -0.02 0.35 14.91
C LEU A 122 -1.50 0.45 15.32
N VAL A 123 -2.41 -0.05 14.48
CA VAL A 123 -3.85 -0.08 14.77
C VAL A 123 -4.16 -1.00 15.96
N PHE A 124 -3.45 -2.13 16.08
CA PHE A 124 -3.58 -2.99 17.24
C PHE A 124 -3.18 -2.29 18.55
N TRP A 125 -2.07 -1.52 18.53
CA TRP A 125 -1.66 -0.72 19.68
C TRP A 125 -2.68 0.39 20.00
N TRP A 126 -3.19 1.07 18.97
CA TRP A 126 -4.25 2.07 19.14
C TRP A 126 -5.46 1.46 19.86
N ASN A 127 -5.96 0.31 19.40
CA ASN A 127 -7.15 -0.33 19.98
C ASN A 127 -6.97 -0.87 21.41
N ARG A 128 -5.74 -0.93 21.91
CA ARG A 128 -5.43 -1.37 23.28
C ARG A 128 -5.32 -0.21 24.29
N GLY A 129 -5.16 1.02 23.82
CA GLY A 129 -5.13 2.24 24.64
C GLY A 129 -6.54 2.78 24.82
#